data_AF-A0AAU8JVP0-F1
#
_entry.id   AF-A0AAU8JVP0-F1
#
_cell.length_a   1.000
_cell.length_b   1.000
_cell.length_c   1.000
_cell.angle_alpha   90.00
_cell.angle_beta   90.00
_cell.angle_gamma   90.00
#
_symmetry.space_group_name_H-M   'P 1'
#
loop_
_entity.id
_entity.type
_entity.pdbx_description
1 polymer ?
#
loop_
_entity_poly.entity_id
_entity_poly.type
_entity_poly.pdbx_seq_one_letter_code
_entity_poly.pdbx_strand_id
1 'polypeptide(L)'
;MGVDREIEDDELLDVADNPAQAASLHKALRVLAANPSVGRELQEMAKDVLGGRVGMKELIESDRFLGAIGGRLSEMRDAAEHLSPAEREASEARARKMIEEREEEEEREKRRG
;
A
#
# COMPACT_ATOMS: atom_id res chain seq x y z
N MET A 1 15.51 -8.75 -23.77
CA MET A 1 14.35 -8.86 -22.88
C MET A 1 14.91 -8.95 -21.47
N GLY A 2 14.88 -7.84 -20.72
CA GLY A 2 15.31 -7.85 -19.33
C GLY A 2 14.29 -8.65 -18.54
N VAL A 3 14.75 -9.53 -17.67
CA VAL A 3 13.85 -10.28 -16.78
C VAL A 3 13.18 -9.23 -15.90
N ASP A 4 11.86 -9.04 -16.00
CA ASP A 4 11.07 -8.26 -15.05
C ASP A 4 11.15 -8.99 -13.70
N ARG A 5 12.25 -8.80 -12.98
CA ARG A 5 12.39 -9.27 -11.61
C ARG A 5 11.67 -8.27 -10.73
N GLU A 6 10.85 -8.77 -9.81
CA GLU A 6 10.33 -7.93 -8.75
C GLU A 6 11.52 -7.43 -7.91
N ILE A 7 11.48 -6.16 -7.50
CA ILE A 7 12.50 -5.59 -6.60
C ILE A 7 12.50 -6.34 -5.27
N GLU A 8 13.65 -6.41 -4.62
CA GLU A 8 13.73 -6.95 -3.25
C GLU A 8 13.56 -5.85 -2.20
N ASP A 9 13.29 -6.24 -0.94
CA ASP A 9 13.11 -5.30 0.17
C ASP A 9 14.33 -4.39 0.35
N ASP A 10 15.54 -4.93 0.15
CA ASP A 10 16.79 -4.18 0.26
C ASP A 10 16.89 -3.02 -0.75
N GLU A 11 16.20 -3.14 -1.89
CA GLU A 11 16.14 -2.09 -2.92
C GLU A 11 15.21 -0.92 -2.52
N LEU A 12 14.43 -1.07 -1.45
CA LEU A 12 13.58 -0.02 -0.87
C LEU A 12 14.22 0.66 0.36
N LEU A 13 15.40 0.21 0.80
CA LEU A 13 16.12 0.82 1.93
C LEU A 13 16.63 2.24 1.61
N ASP A 14 16.61 2.66 0.35
CA ASP A 14 16.93 4.02 -0.05
C ASP A 14 15.87 5.04 0.39
N VAL A 15 14.65 4.57 0.68
CA VAL A 15 13.51 5.37 1.13
C VAL A 15 12.92 4.92 2.47
N ALA A 16 13.24 3.71 2.93
CA ALA A 16 12.78 3.16 4.20
C ALA A 16 13.85 3.31 5.30
N ASP A 17 13.44 3.62 6.53
CA ASP A 17 14.40 3.86 7.63
C ASP A 17 15.08 2.58 8.11
N ASN A 18 14.46 1.41 7.88
CA ASN A 18 14.94 0.11 8.33
C ASN A 18 14.35 -1.05 7.50
N PRO A 19 14.91 -2.28 7.60
CA PRO A 19 14.45 -3.43 6.84
C PRO A 19 12.97 -3.81 7.08
N ALA A 20 12.46 -3.64 8.29
CA ALA A 20 11.06 -3.94 8.58
C ALA A 20 10.11 -2.95 7.87
N GLN A 21 10.48 -1.67 7.82
CA GLN A 21 9.76 -0.68 7.02
C GLN A 21 9.85 -0.97 5.52
N ALA A 22 11.01 -1.41 5.02
CA ALA A 22 11.17 -1.77 3.61
C ALA A 22 10.26 -2.95 3.21
N ALA A 23 10.22 -4.01 4.02
CA ALA A 23 9.31 -5.13 3.83
C ALA A 23 7.83 -4.71 3.88
N SER A 24 7.48 -3.82 4.82
CA SER A 24 6.14 -3.26 4.93
C SER A 24 5.76 -2.44 3.69
N LEU A 25 6.67 -1.60 3.20
CA LEU A 25 6.51 -0.81 1.99
C LEU A 25 6.33 -1.70 0.76
N HIS A 26 7.14 -2.73 0.61
CA HIS A 26 7.01 -3.71 -0.47
C HIS A 26 5.63 -4.39 -0.44
N LYS A 27 5.17 -4.83 0.73
CA LYS A 27 3.84 -5.41 0.91
C LYS A 27 2.73 -4.42 0.52
N ALA A 28 2.86 -3.15 0.90
CA ALA A 28 1.89 -2.11 0.53
C ALA A 28 1.85 -1.89 -0.99
N LEU A 29 3.01 -1.82 -1.66
CA LEU A 29 3.10 -1.69 -3.11
C LEU A 29 2.43 -2.86 -3.83
N ARG A 30 2.64 -4.11 -3.36
CA ARG A 30 1.95 -5.29 -3.90
C ARG A 30 0.43 -5.20 -3.78
N VAL A 31 -0.07 -4.72 -2.64
CA VAL A 31 -1.50 -4.50 -2.43
C VAL A 31 -2.04 -3.45 -3.39
N LEU A 32 -1.33 -2.32 -3.58
CA LEU A 32 -1.73 -1.28 -4.54
C LEU A 32 -1.74 -1.80 -5.98
N ALA A 33 -0.71 -2.55 -6.38
CA ALA A 33 -0.62 -3.14 -7.72
C ALA A 33 -1.74 -4.17 -8.00
N ALA A 34 -2.18 -4.91 -6.98
CA ALA A 34 -3.22 -5.92 -7.10
C ALA A 34 -4.65 -5.36 -6.94
N ASN A 35 -4.82 -4.18 -6.35
CA ASN A 35 -6.13 -3.63 -6.03
C ASN A 35 -6.69 -2.75 -7.18
N PRO A 36 -7.71 -3.20 -7.93
CA PRO A 36 -8.27 -2.40 -9.03
C PRO A 36 -9.00 -1.14 -8.53
N SER A 37 -9.39 -1.10 -7.26
CA SER A 37 -10.16 0.00 -6.70
C SER A 37 -9.32 1.24 -6.41
N VAL A 38 -7.99 1.15 -6.38
CA VAL A 38 -7.09 2.27 -6.02
C VAL A 38 -6.87 3.27 -7.16
N GLY A 39 -7.45 3.03 -8.33
CA GLY A 39 -7.26 3.84 -9.53
C GLY A 39 -6.10 3.33 -10.39
N ARG A 40 -6.30 3.39 -11.72
CA ARG A 40 -5.37 2.82 -12.71
C ARG A 40 -3.97 3.42 -12.61
N GLU A 41 -3.90 4.74 -12.41
CA GLU A 41 -2.63 5.46 -12.32
C GLU A 41 -1.78 4.99 -11.13
N LEU A 42 -2.38 4.91 -9.93
CA LEU A 42 -1.68 4.43 -8.73
C LEU A 42 -1.29 2.95 -8.84
N GLN A 43 -2.16 2.15 -9.49
CA GLN A 43 -1.88 0.75 -9.75
C GLN A 43 -0.69 0.54 -10.71
N GLU A 44 -0.63 1.29 -11.81
CA GLU A 44 0.44 1.21 -12.80
C GLU A 44 1.77 1.68 -12.18
N MET A 45 1.75 2.77 -11.40
CA MET A 45 2.96 3.23 -10.68
C MET A 45 3.48 2.18 -9.70
N ALA A 46 2.59 1.54 -8.91
CA ALA A 46 3.01 0.47 -8.01
C ALA A 46 3.65 -0.71 -8.78
N LYS A 47 3.11 -1.07 -9.95
CA LYS A 47 3.70 -2.12 -10.81
C LYS A 47 5.05 -1.72 -11.40
N ASP A 48 5.25 -0.45 -11.71
CA ASP A 48 6.52 0.07 -12.25
C ASP A 48 7.61 0.11 -11.18
N VAL A 49 7.27 0.47 -9.94
CA VAL A 49 8.18 0.33 -8.78
C VAL A 49 8.54 -1.12 -8.57
N LEU A 50 7.53 -1.99 -8.43
CA LEU A 50 7.76 -3.40 -8.15
C LEU A 50 8.57 -4.07 -9.24
N GLY A 51 8.37 -3.70 -10.52
CA GLY A 51 9.17 -4.23 -11.63
C GLY A 51 10.56 -3.62 -11.78
N GLY A 52 10.98 -2.72 -10.89
CA GLY A 52 12.27 -2.03 -10.95
C GLY A 52 12.43 -1.10 -12.15
N ARG A 53 11.32 -0.73 -12.82
CA ARG A 53 11.33 0.19 -13.96
C ARG A 53 11.47 1.64 -13.53
N VAL A 54 11.02 1.95 -12.31
CA VAL A 54 11.13 3.26 -11.68
C VAL A 54 11.56 3.09 -10.23
N GLY A 55 12.52 3.89 -9.77
CA GLY A 55 12.95 3.86 -8.37
C GLY A 55 11.91 4.51 -7.46
N MET A 56 11.72 3.98 -6.25
CA MET A 56 10.76 4.55 -5.30
C MET A 56 11.10 6.00 -4.92
N LYS A 57 12.39 6.31 -4.77
CA LYS A 57 12.86 7.68 -4.52
C LYS A 57 12.46 8.67 -5.62
N GLU A 58 12.62 8.27 -6.89
CA GLU A 58 12.25 9.10 -8.04
C GLU A 58 10.75 9.40 -8.08
N LEU A 59 9.91 8.45 -7.66
CA LEU A 59 8.47 8.66 -7.58
C LEU A 59 8.05 9.58 -6.45
N ILE A 60 8.69 9.50 -5.29
CA ILE A 60 8.41 10.42 -4.18
C ILE A 60 8.75 11.87 -4.55
N GLU A 61 9.81 12.06 -5.33
CA GLU A 61 10.20 13.38 -5.86
C GLU A 61 9.32 13.85 -7.03
N SER A 62 8.42 12.99 -7.55
CA SER A 62 7.54 13.31 -8.67
C SER A 62 6.19 13.89 -8.22
N ASP A 63 5.90 15.12 -8.68
CA ASP A 63 4.62 15.81 -8.46
C ASP A 63 3.41 14.97 -8.89
N ARG A 64 3.56 14.15 -9.93
CA ARG A 64 2.49 13.28 -10.44
C ARG A 64 2.07 12.23 -9.41
N PHE A 65 3.03 11.64 -8.70
CA PHE A 65 2.77 10.58 -7.72
C PHE A 65 2.11 11.16 -6.46
N LEU A 66 2.64 12.29 -5.97
CA LEU A 66 2.05 13.05 -4.87
C LEU A 66 0.62 13.48 -5.20
N GLY A 67 0.37 13.93 -6.44
CA GLY A 67 -0.95 14.27 -6.95
C GLY A 67 -1.92 13.09 -6.95
N ALA A 68 -1.52 11.92 -7.46
CA ALA A 68 -2.36 10.73 -7.49
C ALA A 68 -2.73 10.23 -6.09
N ILE A 69 -1.79 10.22 -5.15
CA ILE A 69 -2.05 9.88 -3.75
C ILE A 69 -2.97 10.90 -3.10
N GLY A 70 -2.69 12.20 -3.27
CA GLY A 70 -3.49 13.27 -2.70
C GLY A 70 -4.93 13.27 -3.21
N GLY A 71 -5.12 13.04 -4.51
CA GLY A 71 -6.44 12.85 -5.12
C GLY A 71 -7.20 11.69 -4.49
N ARG A 72 -6.53 10.54 -4.35
CA ARG A 72 -7.15 9.36 -3.73
C ARG A 72 -7.53 9.57 -2.26
N LEU A 73 -6.68 10.23 -1.49
CA LEU A 73 -6.98 10.56 -0.08
C LEU A 73 -8.15 11.52 0.03
N SER A 74 -8.28 12.46 -0.91
CA SER A 74 -9.42 13.38 -0.98
C SER A 74 -10.72 12.63 -1.28
N GLU A 75 -10.74 11.73 -2.25
CA GLU A 75 -11.90 10.86 -2.55
C GLU A 75 -12.31 10.03 -1.32
N MET A 76 -11.33 9.48 -0.60
CA MET A 76 -11.59 8.69 0.61
C MET A 76 -12.19 9.55 1.72
N ARG A 77 -11.69 10.77 1.92
CA ARG A 77 -12.27 11.72 2.89
C ARG A 77 -13.71 12.06 2.51
N ASP A 78 -13.95 12.40 1.25
CA ASP A 78 -15.29 12.75 0.78
C ASP A 78 -16.25 11.56 0.97
N ALA A 79 -15.84 10.34 0.61
CA ALA A 79 -16.63 9.13 0.86
C ALA A 79 -16.91 8.92 2.36
N ALA A 80 -15.94 9.19 3.23
CA ALA A 80 -16.11 9.06 4.67
C ALA A 80 -17.08 10.08 5.27
N GLU A 81 -17.07 11.32 4.76
CA GLU A 81 -18.00 12.39 5.19
C GLU A 81 -19.45 12.10 4.80
N HIS A 82 -19.67 11.34 3.72
CA HIS A 82 -20.99 10.99 3.22
C HIS A 82 -21.53 9.64 3.74
N LEU A 83 -20.79 8.94 4.61
CA LEU A 83 -21.25 7.70 5.25
C LEU A 83 -22.43 7.98 6.18
N SER A 84 -23.51 7.22 6.04
CA SER A 84 -24.59 7.23 7.04
C SER A 84 -24.10 6.62 8.38
N PRO A 85 -24.78 6.93 9.50
CA PRO A 85 -24.41 6.37 10.81
C PRO A 85 -24.33 4.84 10.85
N ALA A 86 -25.26 4.16 10.15
CA ALA A 86 -25.29 2.69 10.08
C ALA A 86 -24.12 2.13 9.26
N GLU A 87 -23.73 2.80 8.17
CA GLU A 87 -22.59 2.37 7.36
C GLU A 87 -21.26 2.60 8.08
N ARG A 88 -21.19 3.67 8.88
CA ARG A 88 -20.04 3.97 9.74
C ARG A 88 -19.85 2.89 10.80
N GLU A 89 -20.91 2.52 11.53
CA GLU A 89 -20.87 1.44 12.53
C GLU A 89 -20.46 0.10 11.90
N ALA A 90 -21.02 -0.24 10.74
CA ALA A 90 -20.64 -1.45 10.01
C ALA A 90 -19.18 -1.40 9.53
N SER A 91 -18.67 -0.23 9.14
CA SER A 91 -17.27 -0.04 8.74
C SER A 91 -16.33 -0.20 9.92
N GLU A 92 -16.66 0.38 11.08
CA GLU A 92 -15.87 0.25 12.30
C GLU A 92 -15.83 -1.21 12.79
N ALA A 93 -16.95 -1.92 12.74
CA ALA A 93 -17.00 -3.35 13.09
C ALA A 93 -16.11 -4.20 12.17
N ARG A 94 -16.14 -3.96 10.85
CA ARG A 94 -15.27 -4.65 9.88
C ARG A 94 -13.80 -4.34 10.11
N ALA A 95 -13.46 -3.08 10.38
CA ALA A 95 -12.08 -2.66 10.64
C ALA A 95 -11.51 -3.33 11.90
N ARG A 96 -12.29 -3.36 13.00
CA ARG A 96 -11.90 -4.04 14.24
C ARG A 96 -11.62 -5.52 14.02
N LYS A 97 -12.51 -6.22 13.32
CA LYS A 97 -12.34 -7.63 12.98
C LYS A 97 -11.08 -7.89 12.16
N MET A 98 -10.80 -7.03 11.17
CA MET A 98 -9.57 -7.14 10.37
C MET A 98 -8.29 -6.91 11.18
N ILE A 99 -8.31 -5.98 12.14
CA ILE A 99 -7.15 -5.72 13.01
C ILE A 99 -6.88 -6.95 13.89
N GLU A 100 -7.92 -7.49 14.54
CA GLU A 100 -7.83 -8.69 15.36
C GLU A 100 -7.30 -9.90 14.57
N GLU A 101 -7.84 -10.15 13.37
CA GLU A 101 -7.37 -11.23 12.50
C GLU A 101 -5.90 -11.06 12.08
N ARG A 102 -5.44 -9.82 11.81
CA ARG A 102 -4.03 -9.55 11.49
C ARG A 102 -3.11 -9.76 12.70
N GLU A 103 -3.50 -9.28 13.87
CA GLU A 103 -2.73 -9.47 15.10
C GLU A 103 -2.58 -10.96 15.43
N GLU A 104 -3.64 -11.75 15.26
CA GLU A 104 -3.60 -13.21 15.44
C GLU A 104 -2.69 -13.89 14.40
N GLU A 105 -2.72 -13.45 13.14
CA GLU A 105 -1.87 -13.99 12.08
C GLU A 105 -0.39 -13.67 12.34
N GLU A 106 -0.06 -12.43 12.69
CA GLU A 106 1.30 -11.99 13.03
C GLU A 106 1.85 -12.73 14.26
N GLU A 107 1.04 -12.93 15.29
CA GLU A 107 1.43 -13.73 16.47
C GLU A 107 1.63 -15.22 16.12
N ARG A 108 0.82 -15.77 15.19
CA ARG A 108 1.03 -17.14 14.68
C ARG A 108 2.29 -17.27 13.85
N GLU A 109 2.63 -16.27 13.04
CA GLU A 109 3.87 -16.22 12.26
C GLU A 109 5.09 -16.14 13.17
N LYS A 110 5.08 -15.25 14.18
CA LYS A 110 6.16 -15.15 15.20
C LYS A 110 6.36 -16.43 15.99
N ARG A 111 5.30 -17.22 16.19
CA ARG A 111 5.36 -18.51 16.91
C ARG A 111 5.80 -19.68 16.01
N ARG A 112 5.81 -19.48 14.68
CA ARG A 112 6.20 -20.49 13.68
C ARG A 112 7.60 -20.27 13.10
N GLY A 113 8.14 -19.05 13.16
CA GLY A 113 9.55 -18.74 12.88
C GLY A 113 10.45 -19.06 14.06
#